data_AF-A0A4P2QIN2-F1
#
_entry.id   AF-A0A4P2QIN2-F1
#
_cell.length_a   1.000
_cell.length_b   1.000
_cell.length_c   1.000
_cell.angle_alpha   90.00
_cell.angle_beta   90.00
_cell.angle_gamma   90.00
#
_symmetry.space_group_name_H-M   'P 1'
#
loop_
_entity.id
_entity.type
_entity.pdbx_description
1 polymer ?
#
loop_
_entity_poly.entity_id
_entity_poly.type
_entity_poly.pdbx_seq_one_letter_code
_entity_poly.pdbx_strand_id
1 'polypeptide(L)'
;MRSIPRPIFSALAAAMGLSLAACAAAPPPAAHAPVPPGDARAATPPPPPLPEQEAFAVHGTLKDEFLPLLKQAPFDPKAALVPPAPAGVPAPPAACAAFARRAPVAPARPCGDVGGALDALDAALAEEDAAKRDARLAGVEACAGLEAGLARALRAELAPAGCGDAIAVPYLEAPPATLKGDLYQVLLGLTLSARLARTATEPPALRPPYDAQRVVAFTKGPLFTWVTDQARAIEDLGRLGIELPFYAKGIVAVESGRADMRLVEAVRSAPLPDAMRKDAELSNVYYGELDQLLEPWKSRGRDAALVGLRELSSVGVLRDARVDGARAMLSRLYGGRRVDALDALELPPLPAAAPASAALRLAARLPTYYAGRLIPAEMAARPELLRVFLDRGVPLQHRAALRSAELSPEARQLYARARLELGRLYWRAVDFDQATALLAARPEGAARPPEATMLLALALGLRNGPEDAALMMRRAPLTGLGLGDLAALDWVARAKPASPYAGIAAYDAALIKQIAAPQGADPSYWADVAARFREAQALLAGPLAKAAEERARAAEEIGRAAR
;
A
#
# COMPACT_ATOMS: atom_id res chain seq x y z
N MET A 1 33.65 -37.48 3.14
CA MET A 1 32.53 -37.12 2.23
C MET A 1 31.62 -38.34 2.11
N ARG A 2 30.51 -38.40 2.87
CA ARG A 2 29.48 -39.42 2.67
C ARG A 2 28.40 -38.79 1.80
N SER A 3 28.26 -39.28 0.58
CA SER A 3 27.21 -38.86 -0.36
C SER A 3 25.84 -39.12 0.27
N ILE A 4 25.07 -38.06 0.49
CA ILE A 4 23.65 -38.20 0.82
C ILE A 4 22.97 -38.75 -0.45
N PRO A 5 22.19 -39.83 -0.35
CA PRO A 5 21.57 -40.42 -1.52
C PRO A 5 20.53 -39.45 -2.11
N ARG A 6 20.69 -39.11 -3.41
CA ARG A 6 19.73 -38.39 -4.28
C ARG A 6 18.23 -38.64 -3.99
N PRO A 7 17.74 -39.85 -3.61
CA PRO A 7 16.34 -40.05 -3.26
C PRO A 7 15.80 -39.20 -2.11
N ILE A 8 16.61 -38.74 -1.16
CA ILE A 8 16.12 -37.88 -0.05
C ILE A 8 15.78 -36.48 -0.55
N PHE A 9 16.58 -35.97 -1.50
CA PHE A 9 16.37 -34.68 -2.16
C PHE A 9 15.05 -34.70 -2.95
N SER A 10 14.87 -35.71 -3.80
CA SER A 10 13.63 -35.91 -4.54
C SER A 10 12.42 -36.19 -3.65
N ALA A 11 12.60 -36.85 -2.49
CA ALA A 11 11.50 -37.14 -1.57
C ALA A 11 11.03 -35.94 -0.76
N LEU A 12 11.89 -34.94 -0.48
CA LEU A 12 11.52 -33.68 0.17
C LEU A 12 10.90 -32.69 -0.82
N ALA A 13 11.43 -32.61 -2.04
CA ALA A 13 10.85 -31.85 -3.14
C ALA A 13 9.48 -32.44 -3.57
N ALA A 14 9.39 -33.76 -3.73
CA ALA A 14 8.12 -34.45 -4.04
C ALA A 14 7.14 -34.51 -2.85
N ALA A 15 7.63 -34.40 -1.61
CA ALA A 15 6.75 -34.27 -0.43
C ALA A 15 5.91 -32.99 -0.47
N MET A 16 6.50 -31.91 -0.97
CA MET A 16 5.83 -30.62 -1.12
C MET A 16 5.20 -30.44 -2.52
N GLY A 17 5.56 -31.28 -3.49
CA GLY A 17 5.17 -31.18 -4.91
C GLY A 17 4.07 -32.15 -5.40
N LEU A 18 3.37 -32.88 -4.52
CA LEU A 18 2.17 -33.66 -4.88
C LEU A 18 0.95 -32.89 -4.35
N SER A 19 0.27 -32.02 -5.09
CA SER A 19 -0.33 -32.19 -6.42
C SER A 19 -0.57 -30.80 -7.01
N LEU A 20 -0.22 -30.58 -8.27
CA LEU A 20 -0.83 -29.63 -9.23
C LEU A 20 0.14 -29.46 -10.41
N ALA A 21 0.01 -30.31 -11.41
CA ALA A 21 0.68 -30.16 -12.70
C ALA A 21 -0.39 -30.04 -13.80
N ALA A 22 -0.51 -28.84 -14.38
CA ALA A 22 -0.93 -28.66 -15.76
C ALA A 22 -0.35 -27.35 -16.32
N CYS A 23 0.53 -27.53 -17.31
CA CYS A 23 0.94 -26.63 -18.39
C CYS A 23 2.16 -25.68 -18.24
N ALA A 24 2.97 -25.78 -19.32
CA ALA A 24 3.97 -24.86 -19.87
C ALA A 24 5.42 -24.99 -19.38
N ALA A 25 6.23 -25.63 -20.23
CA ALA A 25 7.69 -25.57 -20.23
C ALA A 25 8.17 -24.40 -21.11
N ALA A 26 9.17 -23.66 -20.63
CA ALA A 26 9.98 -22.75 -21.43
C ALA A 26 11.47 -23.04 -21.16
N PRO A 27 12.35 -22.96 -22.18
CA PRO A 27 13.76 -23.31 -22.02
C PRO A 27 14.56 -22.19 -21.33
N PRO A 28 15.69 -22.50 -20.67
CA PRO A 28 16.53 -21.50 -20.02
C PRO A 28 17.23 -20.60 -21.05
N PRO A 29 17.48 -19.31 -20.72
CA PRO A 29 18.24 -18.43 -21.59
C PRO A 29 19.71 -18.84 -21.64
N ALA A 30 20.32 -18.67 -22.81
CA ALA A 30 21.72 -18.98 -23.08
C ALA A 30 22.67 -18.02 -22.33
N ALA A 31 23.82 -18.56 -21.89
CA ALA A 31 24.89 -17.80 -21.28
C ALA A 31 25.56 -16.85 -22.29
N HIS A 32 25.69 -15.57 -21.94
CA HIS A 32 26.47 -14.61 -22.71
C HIS A 32 27.93 -14.57 -22.22
N ALA A 33 28.85 -14.55 -23.19
CA ALA A 33 30.30 -14.48 -22.97
C ALA A 33 30.75 -13.07 -22.56
N PRO A 34 31.90 -12.94 -21.86
CA PRO A 34 32.40 -11.65 -21.37
C PRO A 34 32.89 -10.76 -22.52
N VAL A 35 32.57 -9.47 -22.46
CA VAL A 35 33.14 -8.42 -23.32
C VAL A 35 34.29 -7.74 -22.56
N PRO A 36 35.39 -7.30 -23.21
CA PRO A 36 36.54 -6.74 -22.52
C PRO A 36 36.26 -5.33 -21.96
N PRO A 37 36.96 -4.92 -20.88
CA PRO A 37 36.70 -3.66 -20.19
C PRO A 37 37.10 -2.46 -21.05
N GLY A 38 36.10 -1.69 -21.48
CA GLY A 38 36.28 -0.38 -22.11
C GLY A 38 36.44 0.74 -21.09
N ASP A 39 37.35 1.65 -21.38
CA ASP A 39 37.86 2.73 -20.54
C ASP A 39 36.80 3.58 -19.82
N ALA A 40 37.10 3.90 -18.56
CA ALA A 40 36.35 4.83 -17.73
C ALA A 40 36.42 6.27 -18.28
N ARG A 41 35.50 6.64 -19.17
CA ARG A 41 35.24 8.05 -19.47
C ARG A 41 34.57 8.72 -18.26
N ALA A 42 35.06 9.91 -17.93
CA ALA A 42 34.46 10.79 -16.92
C ALA A 42 32.98 11.05 -17.26
N ALA A 43 32.13 11.06 -16.23
CA ALA A 43 30.70 11.31 -16.39
C ALA A 43 30.47 12.69 -17.04
N THR A 44 29.74 12.73 -18.15
CA THR A 44 29.35 13.99 -18.80
C THR A 44 28.40 14.74 -17.86
N PRO A 45 28.62 16.04 -17.59
CA PRO A 45 27.67 16.81 -16.82
C PRO A 45 26.30 16.82 -17.54
N PRO A 46 25.19 16.77 -16.79
CA PRO A 46 23.85 16.82 -17.36
C PRO A 46 23.63 18.12 -18.17
N PRO A 47 22.78 18.09 -19.21
CA PRO A 47 22.56 19.22 -20.12
C PRO A 47 22.00 20.46 -19.39
N PRO A 48 22.19 21.68 -19.93
CA PRO A 48 21.58 22.88 -19.35
C PRO A 48 20.05 22.77 -19.31
N PRO A 49 19.37 23.41 -18.35
CA PRO A 49 17.91 23.35 -18.26
C PRO A 49 17.27 24.03 -19.48
N LEU A 50 16.13 23.49 -19.93
CA LEU A 50 15.31 24.10 -20.98
C LEU A 50 14.74 25.46 -20.52
N PRO A 51 14.26 26.32 -21.43
CA PRO A 51 13.45 27.48 -21.06
C PRO A 51 12.25 27.07 -20.19
N GLU A 52 11.83 27.93 -19.25
CA GLU A 52 10.75 27.59 -18.29
C GLU A 52 9.46 27.16 -19.00
N GLN A 53 9.08 27.86 -20.06
CA GLN A 53 7.85 27.57 -20.81
C GLN A 53 7.87 26.17 -21.43
N GLU A 54 9.03 25.72 -21.89
CA GLU A 54 9.23 24.39 -22.46
C GLU A 54 9.34 23.33 -21.36
N ALA A 55 10.10 23.61 -20.29
CA ALA A 55 10.28 22.69 -19.17
C ALA A 55 8.96 22.33 -18.47
N PHE A 56 8.00 23.25 -18.43
CA PHE A 56 6.69 23.05 -17.81
C PHE A 56 5.55 22.86 -18.81
N ALA A 57 5.86 22.64 -20.09
CA ALA A 57 4.85 22.37 -21.10
C ALA A 57 4.14 21.03 -20.80
N VAL A 58 2.80 21.06 -20.80
CA VAL A 58 1.99 19.84 -20.63
C VAL A 58 1.81 19.18 -21.99
N HIS A 59 2.62 18.15 -22.26
CA HIS A 59 2.50 17.36 -23.49
C HIS A 59 1.50 16.21 -23.35
N GLY A 60 0.67 15.99 -24.37
CA GLY A 60 -0.35 14.92 -24.38
C GLY A 60 -1.57 15.18 -23.49
N THR A 61 -2.56 14.29 -23.57
CA THR A 61 -3.82 14.43 -22.83
C THR A 61 -3.67 14.07 -21.35
N LEU A 62 -4.19 14.92 -20.47
CA LEU A 62 -4.28 14.62 -19.03
C LEU A 62 -5.39 13.58 -18.79
N LYS A 63 -5.11 12.53 -18.03
CA LYS A 63 -6.11 11.52 -17.67
C LYS A 63 -7.11 12.09 -16.67
N ASP A 64 -8.38 11.80 -16.89
CA ASP A 64 -9.43 12.04 -15.93
C ASP A 64 -9.66 10.82 -15.04
N GLU A 65 -9.85 11.07 -13.75
CA GLU A 65 -10.19 9.98 -12.84
C GLU A 65 -11.64 9.53 -13.06
N PHE A 66 -11.88 8.22 -12.92
CA PHE A 66 -13.21 7.68 -12.76
C PHE A 66 -13.55 7.57 -11.26
N LEU A 67 -14.61 8.24 -10.81
CA LEU A 67 -15.11 8.13 -9.44
C LEU A 67 -16.36 7.25 -9.42
N PRO A 68 -16.30 6.05 -8.84
CA PRO A 68 -17.42 5.12 -8.83
C PRO A 68 -18.44 5.52 -7.74
N LEU A 69 -19.15 6.62 -7.97
CA LEU A 69 -20.26 7.07 -7.13
C LEU A 69 -21.51 6.21 -7.44
N LEU A 70 -21.53 4.97 -6.94
CA LEU A 70 -22.69 4.10 -7.15
C LEU A 70 -23.88 4.58 -6.32
N LYS A 71 -25.04 4.61 -6.96
CA LYS A 71 -26.32 4.65 -6.24
C LYS A 71 -26.45 3.35 -5.45
N GLN A 72 -26.80 3.47 -4.17
CA GLN A 72 -27.03 2.29 -3.34
C GLN A 72 -28.19 1.48 -3.91
N ALA A 73 -27.96 0.19 -4.15
CA ALA A 73 -29.04 -0.74 -4.49
C ALA A 73 -29.97 -0.89 -3.28
N PRO A 74 -31.27 -1.17 -3.49
CA PRO A 74 -32.17 -1.56 -2.42
C PRO A 74 -31.57 -2.73 -1.62
N PHE A 75 -31.64 -2.65 -0.29
CA PHE A 75 -31.06 -3.63 0.62
C PHE A 75 -32.07 -3.95 1.72
N ASP A 76 -32.29 -5.24 1.97
CA ASP A 76 -33.05 -5.74 3.13
C ASP A 76 -32.07 -6.34 4.15
N PRO A 77 -31.84 -5.67 5.30
CA PRO A 77 -30.97 -6.18 6.35
C PRO A 77 -31.39 -7.53 6.89
N LYS A 78 -32.69 -7.85 6.91
CA LYS A 78 -33.21 -9.10 7.50
C LYS A 78 -32.96 -10.32 6.61
N ALA A 79 -32.86 -10.11 5.30
CA ALA A 79 -32.55 -11.16 4.34
C ALA A 79 -31.03 -11.38 4.17
N ALA A 80 -30.20 -10.50 4.74
CA ALA A 80 -28.76 -10.53 4.54
C ALA A 80 -28.08 -11.56 5.47
N LEU A 81 -27.45 -12.57 4.87
CA LEU A 81 -26.81 -13.66 5.60
C LEU A 81 -25.35 -13.37 5.95
N VAL A 82 -24.97 -13.63 7.19
CA VAL A 82 -23.57 -13.63 7.61
C VAL A 82 -23.00 -15.04 7.37
N PRO A 83 -22.02 -15.21 6.47
CA PRO A 83 -21.43 -16.52 6.24
C PRO A 83 -20.69 -17.00 7.51
N PRO A 84 -20.83 -18.29 7.90
CA PRO A 84 -20.04 -18.86 8.98
C PRO A 84 -18.55 -18.84 8.62
N ALA A 85 -17.69 -18.96 9.62
CA ALA A 85 -16.26 -19.13 9.37
C ALA A 85 -16.01 -20.48 8.67
N PRO A 86 -15.27 -20.52 7.54
CA PRO A 86 -14.85 -21.78 6.94
C PRO A 86 -14.03 -22.65 7.91
N ALA A 87 -14.00 -23.95 7.63
CA ALA A 87 -13.11 -24.86 8.35
C ALA A 87 -11.65 -24.40 8.22
N GLY A 88 -10.87 -24.56 9.29
CA GLY A 88 -9.46 -24.17 9.32
C GLY A 88 -9.20 -22.71 9.72
N VAL A 89 -10.23 -21.86 9.82
CA VAL A 89 -10.09 -20.50 10.36
C VAL A 89 -9.93 -20.58 11.89
N PRO A 90 -8.84 -20.05 12.48
CA PRO A 90 -8.70 -20.01 13.93
C PRO A 90 -9.81 -19.16 14.59
N ALA A 91 -10.24 -19.56 15.77
CA ALA A 91 -11.17 -18.79 16.59
C ALA A 91 -10.58 -17.41 16.94
N PRO A 92 -11.42 -16.39 17.20
CA PRO A 92 -10.94 -15.12 17.73
C PRO A 92 -10.13 -15.33 19.03
N PRO A 93 -8.98 -14.65 19.22
CA PRO A 93 -8.24 -14.69 20.46
C PRO A 93 -9.13 -14.37 21.67
N ALA A 94 -8.87 -14.99 22.82
CA ALA A 94 -9.67 -14.77 24.03
C ALA A 94 -9.77 -13.29 24.43
N ALA A 95 -8.71 -12.50 24.16
CA ALA A 95 -8.70 -11.06 24.38
C ALA A 95 -9.78 -10.29 23.59
N CYS A 96 -10.25 -10.83 22.45
CA CYS A 96 -11.33 -10.22 21.66
C CYS A 96 -12.67 -10.21 22.39
N ALA A 97 -12.89 -11.09 23.37
CA ALA A 97 -14.11 -11.11 24.17
C ALA A 97 -14.33 -9.79 24.94
N ALA A 98 -13.25 -9.10 25.31
CA ALA A 98 -13.31 -7.81 26.00
C ALA A 98 -13.91 -6.70 25.12
N PHE A 99 -13.76 -6.78 23.80
CA PHE A 99 -14.38 -5.83 22.85
C PHE A 99 -15.84 -6.21 22.56
N ALA A 100 -16.10 -7.51 22.38
CA ALA A 100 -17.45 -8.00 22.11
C ALA A 100 -18.43 -7.70 23.26
N ARG A 101 -17.97 -7.81 24.52
CA ARG A 101 -18.78 -7.63 25.73
C ARG A 101 -18.55 -6.28 26.42
N ARG A 102 -17.93 -5.32 25.73
CA ARG A 102 -17.58 -4.04 26.33
C ARG A 102 -18.84 -3.32 26.83
N ALA A 103 -18.86 -3.00 28.12
CA ALA A 103 -19.90 -2.14 28.68
C ALA A 103 -19.81 -0.74 28.08
N PRO A 104 -20.91 -0.18 27.54
CA PRO A 104 -20.91 1.15 26.96
C PRO A 104 -20.73 2.22 28.05
N VAL A 105 -19.93 3.23 27.76
CA VAL A 105 -19.83 4.46 28.57
C VAL A 105 -20.67 5.53 27.90
N ALA A 106 -21.74 5.96 28.58
CA ALA A 106 -22.63 7.00 28.06
C ALA A 106 -21.84 8.27 27.70
N PRO A 107 -22.15 8.91 26.56
CA PRO A 107 -21.58 10.20 26.22
C PRO A 107 -21.80 11.24 27.33
N ALA A 108 -20.78 12.06 27.59
CA ALA A 108 -20.85 13.09 28.63
C ALA A 108 -21.87 14.19 28.34
N ARG A 109 -22.23 14.38 27.07
CA ARG A 109 -23.25 15.32 26.60
C ARG A 109 -24.33 14.56 25.82
N PRO A 110 -25.58 15.04 25.81
CA PRO A 110 -26.62 14.46 24.96
C PRO A 110 -26.19 14.45 23.48
N CYS A 111 -26.42 13.33 22.80
CA CYS A 111 -26.11 13.16 21.37
C CYS A 111 -27.37 12.86 20.55
N GLY A 112 -28.43 13.63 20.82
CA GLY A 112 -29.74 13.49 20.17
C GLY A 112 -29.81 14.03 18.73
N ASP A 113 -28.79 14.78 18.30
CA ASP A 113 -28.65 15.31 16.95
C ASP A 113 -27.26 15.00 16.37
N VAL A 114 -27.04 15.36 15.10
CA VAL A 114 -25.79 15.12 14.39
C VAL A 114 -24.61 15.83 15.07
N GLY A 115 -24.77 17.08 15.51
CA GLY A 115 -23.69 17.86 16.13
C GLY A 115 -23.23 17.24 17.44
N GLY A 116 -24.16 16.94 18.34
CA GLY A 116 -23.87 16.29 19.62
C GLY A 116 -23.28 14.89 19.45
N ALA A 117 -23.68 14.16 18.40
CA ALA A 117 -23.11 12.85 18.10
C ALA A 117 -21.68 12.93 17.55
N LEU A 118 -21.38 13.93 16.71
CA LEU A 118 -20.00 14.19 16.26
C LEU A 118 -19.10 14.63 17.42
N ASP A 119 -19.58 15.47 18.33
CA ASP A 119 -18.84 15.85 19.54
C ASP A 119 -18.55 14.64 20.45
N ALA A 120 -19.55 13.76 20.63
CA ALA A 120 -19.37 12.53 21.40
C ALA A 120 -18.35 11.59 20.74
N LEU A 121 -18.36 11.49 19.41
CA LEU A 121 -17.40 10.71 18.64
C LEU A 121 -15.98 11.31 18.72
N ASP A 122 -15.84 12.63 18.62
CA ASP A 122 -14.55 13.33 18.77
C ASP A 122 -13.95 13.05 20.16
N ALA A 123 -14.77 13.15 21.21
CA ALA A 123 -14.36 12.84 22.58
C ALA A 123 -13.97 11.36 22.75
N ALA A 124 -14.68 10.43 22.11
CA ALA A 124 -14.32 9.01 22.13
C ALA A 124 -12.98 8.76 21.42
N LEU A 125 -12.76 9.35 20.26
CA LEU A 125 -11.53 9.16 19.47
C LEU A 125 -10.32 9.91 20.03
N ALA A 126 -10.53 10.92 20.87
CA ALA A 126 -9.47 11.59 21.61
C ALA A 126 -8.91 10.75 22.78
N GLU A 127 -9.58 9.66 23.18
CA GLU A 127 -9.10 8.76 24.22
C GLU A 127 -7.95 7.88 23.70
N GLU A 128 -6.79 8.00 24.34
CA GLU A 128 -5.57 7.29 23.95
C GLU A 128 -5.63 5.80 24.32
N ASP A 129 -6.18 5.48 25.50
CA ASP A 129 -6.34 4.10 25.97
C ASP A 129 -7.37 3.35 25.09
N ALA A 130 -6.93 2.26 24.48
CA ALA A 130 -7.76 1.51 23.53
C ALA A 130 -9.02 0.91 24.17
N ALA A 131 -8.95 0.47 25.43
CA ALA A 131 -10.10 -0.13 26.12
C ALA A 131 -11.13 0.91 26.52
N LYS A 132 -10.68 2.08 27.01
CA LYS A 132 -11.56 3.22 27.32
C LYS A 132 -12.16 3.80 26.04
N ARG A 133 -11.38 3.91 24.96
CA ARG A 133 -11.87 4.36 23.64
C ARG A 133 -12.98 3.46 23.13
N ASP A 134 -12.78 2.14 23.16
CA ASP A 134 -13.81 1.16 22.76
C ASP A 134 -15.08 1.29 23.63
N ALA A 135 -14.94 1.50 24.93
CA ALA A 135 -16.08 1.70 25.84
C ALA A 135 -16.90 2.96 25.49
N ARG A 136 -16.21 4.07 25.19
CA ARG A 136 -16.85 5.32 24.75
C ARG A 136 -17.50 5.17 23.38
N LEU A 137 -16.83 4.53 22.43
CA LEU A 137 -17.39 4.24 21.10
C LEU A 137 -18.63 3.34 21.20
N ALA A 138 -18.63 2.36 22.11
CA ALA A 138 -19.81 1.53 22.36
C ALA A 138 -20.99 2.36 22.89
N GLY A 139 -20.75 3.39 23.71
CA GLY A 139 -21.79 4.32 24.15
C GLY A 139 -22.29 5.25 23.05
N VAL A 140 -21.43 5.61 22.10
CA VAL A 140 -21.79 6.43 20.93
C VAL A 140 -22.71 5.68 19.94
N GLU A 141 -22.77 4.34 20.00
CA GLU A 141 -23.70 3.55 19.16
C GLU A 141 -25.18 3.94 19.36
N ALA A 142 -25.55 4.47 20.53
CA ALA A 142 -26.92 4.88 20.85
C ALA A 142 -27.26 6.32 20.39
N CYS A 143 -26.31 7.06 19.81
CA CYS A 143 -26.53 8.44 19.40
C CYS A 143 -27.40 8.52 18.14
N ALA A 144 -28.53 9.23 18.22
CA ALA A 144 -29.49 9.36 17.12
C ALA A 144 -28.93 10.11 15.90
N GLY A 145 -27.89 10.92 16.09
CA GLY A 145 -27.20 11.65 15.03
C GLY A 145 -26.27 10.81 14.15
N LEU A 146 -26.08 9.51 14.40
CA LEU A 146 -25.20 8.63 13.61
C LEU A 146 -25.98 7.56 12.86
N GLU A 147 -25.45 7.18 11.70
CA GLU A 147 -25.97 6.04 10.95
C GLU A 147 -25.85 4.75 11.77
N ALA A 148 -26.89 3.92 11.72
CA ALA A 148 -26.88 2.61 12.35
C ALA A 148 -25.69 1.78 11.85
N GLY A 149 -24.90 1.26 12.79
CA GLY A 149 -23.75 0.40 12.52
C GLY A 149 -22.44 1.16 12.34
N LEU A 150 -22.44 2.50 12.23
CA LEU A 150 -21.22 3.26 12.00
C LEU A 150 -20.25 3.18 13.18
N ALA A 151 -20.71 3.43 14.40
CA ALA A 151 -19.87 3.31 15.60
C ALA A 151 -19.43 1.86 15.81
N ARG A 152 -20.29 0.87 15.53
CA ARG A 152 -19.95 -0.56 15.57
C ARG A 152 -18.83 -0.92 14.58
N ALA A 153 -18.90 -0.43 13.35
CA ALA A 153 -17.89 -0.65 12.32
C ALA A 153 -16.57 0.01 12.72
N LEU A 154 -16.60 1.22 13.27
CA LEU A 154 -15.40 1.91 13.75
C LEU A 154 -14.74 1.18 14.94
N ARG A 155 -15.54 0.59 15.84
CA ARG A 155 -15.00 -0.28 16.90
C ARG A 155 -14.30 -1.50 16.33
N ALA A 156 -14.91 -2.17 15.35
CA ALA A 156 -14.31 -3.33 14.68
C ALA A 156 -13.03 -2.95 13.91
N GLU A 157 -12.99 -1.78 13.29
CA GLU A 157 -11.84 -1.23 12.56
C GLU A 157 -10.66 -0.87 13.49
N LEU A 158 -10.95 -0.31 14.67
CA LEU A 158 -9.92 0.13 15.62
C LEU A 158 -9.49 -0.95 16.63
N ALA A 159 -10.19 -2.08 16.66
CA ALA A 159 -9.81 -3.24 17.45
C ALA A 159 -8.56 -3.93 16.84
N PRO A 160 -7.88 -4.82 17.59
CA PRO A 160 -6.86 -5.68 17.00
C PRO A 160 -7.40 -6.41 15.77
N ALA A 161 -6.59 -6.54 14.72
CA ALA A 161 -7.04 -7.02 13.40
C ALA A 161 -7.82 -8.34 13.46
N GLY A 162 -7.44 -9.27 14.33
CA GLY A 162 -8.12 -10.55 14.52
C GLY A 162 -9.41 -10.51 15.35
N CYS A 163 -9.94 -9.35 15.73
CA CYS A 163 -11.13 -9.22 16.60
C CYS A 163 -12.37 -8.64 15.91
N GLY A 164 -12.28 -8.19 14.65
CA GLY A 164 -13.38 -7.51 13.97
C GLY A 164 -14.68 -8.33 13.88
N ASP A 165 -14.58 -9.65 13.65
CA ASP A 165 -15.74 -10.55 13.62
C ASP A 165 -16.40 -10.72 14.98
N ALA A 166 -15.64 -10.77 16.08
CA ALA A 166 -16.19 -10.84 17.43
C ALA A 166 -17.07 -9.62 17.78
N ILE A 167 -16.82 -8.47 17.13
CA ILE A 167 -17.56 -7.22 17.34
C ILE A 167 -18.74 -7.12 16.35
N ALA A 168 -18.50 -7.43 15.08
CA ALA A 168 -19.46 -7.19 14.00
C ALA A 168 -20.50 -8.31 13.85
N VAL A 169 -20.13 -9.60 14.03
CA VAL A 169 -21.05 -10.73 13.80
C VAL A 169 -22.33 -10.64 14.64
N PRO A 170 -22.29 -10.38 15.97
CA PRO A 170 -23.51 -10.28 16.77
C PRO A 170 -24.46 -9.16 16.30
N TYR A 171 -23.91 -8.10 15.72
CA TYR A 171 -24.69 -6.99 15.16
C TYR A 171 -25.30 -7.35 13.79
N LEU A 172 -24.58 -8.14 12.99
CA LEU A 172 -25.04 -8.57 11.67
C LEU A 172 -26.03 -9.74 11.73
N GLU A 173 -26.01 -10.56 12.79
CA GLU A 173 -26.99 -11.62 13.03
C GLU A 173 -28.35 -11.07 13.50
N ALA A 174 -28.35 -9.88 14.11
CA ALA A 174 -29.55 -9.16 14.53
C ALA A 174 -29.50 -7.69 14.06
N PRO A 175 -29.50 -7.43 12.73
CA PRO A 175 -29.29 -6.10 12.21
C PRO A 175 -30.51 -5.21 12.48
N PRO A 176 -30.33 -3.95 12.89
CA PRO A 176 -31.45 -3.03 13.01
C PRO A 176 -32.03 -2.70 11.64
N ALA A 177 -33.33 -2.40 11.60
CA ALA A 177 -34.04 -2.08 10.35
C ALA A 177 -33.48 -0.84 9.63
N THR A 178 -32.78 0.04 10.36
CA THR A 178 -32.16 1.26 9.83
C THR A 178 -30.74 1.04 9.28
N LEU A 179 -30.19 -0.17 9.34
CA LEU A 179 -28.87 -0.49 8.81
C LEU A 179 -28.87 -0.36 7.27
N LYS A 180 -28.01 0.51 6.75
CA LYS A 180 -27.84 0.67 5.30
C LYS A 180 -26.97 -0.45 4.72
N GLY A 181 -27.25 -0.83 3.47
CA GLY A 181 -26.57 -1.93 2.79
C GLY A 181 -25.06 -1.74 2.68
N ASP A 182 -24.59 -0.53 2.42
CA ASP A 182 -23.15 -0.28 2.31
C ASP A 182 -22.41 -0.34 3.65
N LEU A 183 -23.04 0.08 4.77
CA LEU A 183 -22.49 -0.18 6.10
C LEU A 183 -22.54 -1.66 6.50
N TYR A 184 -23.59 -2.38 6.10
CA TYR A 184 -23.63 -3.84 6.24
C TYR A 184 -22.43 -4.48 5.53
N GLN A 185 -22.16 -4.11 4.27
CA GLN A 185 -21.03 -4.65 3.51
C GLN A 185 -19.69 -4.35 4.20
N VAL A 186 -19.51 -3.18 4.81
CA VAL A 186 -18.29 -2.87 5.56
C VAL A 186 -18.15 -3.70 6.82
N LEU A 187 -19.23 -3.88 7.60
CA LEU A 187 -19.21 -4.75 8.77
C LEU A 187 -18.90 -6.21 8.38
N LEU A 188 -19.45 -6.68 7.25
CA LEU A 188 -19.13 -7.99 6.70
C LEU A 188 -17.67 -8.05 6.22
N GLY A 189 -17.17 -7.02 5.53
CA GLY A 189 -15.78 -6.91 5.12
C GLY A 189 -14.82 -6.96 6.32
N LEU A 190 -15.12 -6.25 7.41
CA LEU A 190 -14.35 -6.28 8.66
C LEU A 190 -14.39 -7.67 9.32
N THR A 191 -15.54 -8.36 9.24
CA THR A 191 -15.68 -9.74 9.71
C THR A 191 -14.76 -10.69 8.94
N LEU A 192 -14.80 -10.64 7.61
CA LEU A 192 -13.96 -11.49 6.76
C LEU A 192 -12.47 -11.15 6.87
N SER A 193 -12.14 -9.85 6.91
CA SER A 193 -10.79 -9.34 7.13
C SER A 193 -10.21 -9.82 8.46
N ALA A 194 -10.99 -9.81 9.55
CA ALA A 194 -10.54 -10.31 10.84
C ALA A 194 -10.28 -11.82 10.85
N ARG A 195 -11.13 -12.61 10.17
CA ARG A 195 -10.91 -14.05 9.98
C ARG A 195 -9.63 -14.31 9.18
N LEU A 196 -9.44 -13.59 8.07
CA LEU A 196 -8.21 -13.67 7.27
C LEU A 196 -6.97 -13.28 8.07
N ALA A 197 -7.05 -12.24 8.90
CA ALA A 197 -5.93 -11.79 9.74
C ALA A 197 -5.43 -12.87 10.72
N ARG A 198 -6.26 -13.84 11.07
CA ARG A 198 -5.90 -14.99 11.93
C ARG A 198 -5.39 -16.20 11.15
N THR A 199 -5.52 -16.22 9.82
CA THR A 199 -5.00 -17.32 9.02
C THR A 199 -3.50 -17.20 8.78
N ALA A 200 -2.84 -18.34 8.67
CA ALA A 200 -1.41 -18.49 8.42
C ALA A 200 -0.49 -17.75 9.43
N THR A 201 -0.90 -17.60 10.69
CA THR A 201 -0.12 -16.91 11.74
C THR A 201 0.72 -17.86 12.60
N GLU A 202 0.21 -19.06 12.89
CA GLU A 202 0.83 -20.02 13.81
C GLU A 202 1.06 -21.36 13.11
N PRO A 203 2.15 -21.51 12.34
CA PRO A 203 2.50 -22.80 11.76
C PRO A 203 2.90 -23.81 12.85
N PRO A 204 2.69 -25.12 12.62
CA PRO A 204 3.20 -26.13 13.53
C PRO A 204 4.73 -26.03 13.61
N ALA A 205 5.30 -26.38 14.77
CA ALA A 205 6.73 -26.25 15.01
C ALA A 205 7.38 -27.63 15.23
N LEU A 206 8.53 -27.86 14.58
CA LEU A 206 9.39 -29.01 14.85
C LEU A 206 10.53 -28.60 15.79
N ARG A 207 10.69 -29.32 16.90
CA ARG A 207 11.80 -29.14 17.85
C ARG A 207 13.02 -29.99 17.46
N PRO A 208 14.26 -29.52 17.73
CA PRO A 208 15.48 -30.28 17.48
C PRO A 208 15.48 -31.68 18.14
N PRO A 209 16.31 -32.64 17.67
CA PRO A 209 17.19 -32.57 16.51
C PRO A 209 16.48 -32.54 15.14
N TYR A 210 17.11 -31.93 14.14
CA TYR A 210 16.59 -31.81 12.77
C TYR A 210 17.23 -32.84 11.82
N ASP A 211 17.05 -34.13 12.11
CA ASP A 211 17.46 -35.17 11.17
C ASP A 211 16.49 -35.26 9.98
N ALA A 212 16.96 -35.83 8.88
CA ALA A 212 16.21 -35.88 7.63
C ALA A 212 14.87 -36.61 7.75
N GLN A 213 14.81 -37.70 8.52
CA GLN A 213 13.58 -38.49 8.67
C GLN A 213 12.51 -37.70 9.44
N ARG A 214 12.90 -37.02 10.53
CA ARG A 214 11.99 -36.18 11.32
C ARG A 214 11.48 -34.98 10.53
N VAL A 215 12.36 -34.32 9.78
CA VAL A 215 11.96 -33.19 8.93
C VAL A 215 10.99 -33.65 7.84
N VAL A 216 11.27 -34.76 7.14
CA VAL A 216 10.34 -35.31 6.13
C VAL A 216 8.98 -35.66 6.73
N ALA A 217 8.96 -36.32 7.89
CA ALA A 217 7.72 -36.69 8.57
C ALA A 217 6.91 -35.46 9.01
N PHE A 218 7.60 -34.43 9.53
CA PHE A 218 6.98 -33.16 9.89
C PHE A 218 6.39 -32.43 8.67
N THR A 219 7.17 -32.33 7.59
CA THR A 219 6.76 -31.69 6.35
C THR A 219 5.54 -32.40 5.73
N LYS A 220 5.58 -33.73 5.60
CA LYS A 220 4.48 -34.52 4.98
C LYS A 220 3.24 -34.66 5.86
N GLY A 221 3.37 -34.49 7.18
CA GLY A 221 2.27 -34.62 8.13
C GLY A 221 1.80 -33.26 8.62
N PRO A 222 2.18 -32.84 9.84
CA PRO A 222 1.66 -31.63 10.47
C PRO A 222 1.71 -30.37 9.61
N LEU A 223 2.84 -30.10 8.94
CA LEU A 223 2.99 -28.89 8.14
C LEU A 223 2.10 -28.92 6.90
N PHE A 224 2.10 -30.03 6.14
CA PHE A 224 1.28 -30.15 4.93
C PHE A 224 -0.23 -30.05 5.21
N THR A 225 -0.71 -30.72 6.27
CA THR A 225 -2.10 -30.60 6.71
C THR A 225 -2.45 -29.17 7.06
N TRP A 226 -1.61 -28.50 7.86
CA TRP A 226 -1.82 -27.10 8.22
C TRP A 226 -1.82 -26.19 6.99
N VAL A 227 -0.89 -26.35 6.06
CA VAL A 227 -0.84 -25.56 4.82
C VAL A 227 -2.11 -25.73 4.01
N THR A 228 -2.59 -26.96 3.85
CA THR A 228 -3.81 -27.25 3.08
C THR A 228 -5.04 -26.63 3.72
N ASP A 229 -5.19 -26.77 5.04
CA ASP A 229 -6.31 -26.20 5.78
C ASP A 229 -6.30 -24.67 5.71
N GLN A 230 -5.13 -24.05 5.90
CA GLN A 230 -5.00 -22.59 5.81
C GLN A 230 -5.23 -22.08 4.39
N ALA A 231 -4.66 -22.74 3.37
CA ALA A 231 -4.82 -22.34 1.97
C ALA A 231 -6.29 -22.39 1.51
N ARG A 232 -7.06 -23.37 2.00
CA ARG A 232 -8.49 -23.48 1.74
C ARG A 232 -9.27 -22.39 2.46
N ALA A 233 -9.00 -22.15 3.75
CA ALA A 233 -9.66 -21.13 4.55
C ALA A 233 -9.47 -19.71 3.96
N ILE A 234 -8.21 -19.28 3.82
CA ILE A 234 -7.67 -18.79 2.54
C ILE A 234 -8.65 -18.32 1.46
N GLU A 235 -8.71 -19.21 0.47
CA GLU A 235 -9.49 -19.09 -0.74
C GLU A 235 -10.99 -18.91 -0.49
N ASP A 236 -11.57 -19.65 0.46
CA ASP A 236 -13.00 -19.57 0.78
C ASP A 236 -13.38 -18.17 1.29
N LEU A 237 -12.58 -17.60 2.20
CA LEU A 237 -12.76 -16.23 2.69
C LEU A 237 -12.50 -15.20 1.59
N GLY A 238 -11.46 -15.39 0.78
CA GLY A 238 -11.14 -14.52 -0.34
C GLY A 238 -12.27 -14.46 -1.37
N ARG A 239 -12.90 -15.59 -1.68
CA ARG A 239 -14.02 -15.70 -2.62
C ARG A 239 -15.25 -14.92 -2.14
N LEU A 240 -15.56 -15.00 -0.84
CA LEU A 240 -16.62 -14.19 -0.23
C LEU A 240 -16.34 -12.68 -0.37
N GLY A 241 -15.07 -12.28 -0.33
CA GLY A 241 -14.64 -10.90 -0.51
C GLY A 241 -14.81 -10.33 -1.91
N ILE A 242 -14.82 -11.16 -2.95
CA ILE A 242 -14.88 -10.72 -4.36
C ILE A 242 -16.18 -9.97 -4.67
N GLU A 243 -17.27 -10.43 -4.07
CA GLU A 243 -18.64 -9.90 -4.22
C GLU A 243 -18.87 -8.60 -3.43
N LEU A 244 -17.98 -8.26 -2.51
CA LEU A 244 -18.08 -7.03 -1.76
C LEU A 244 -17.79 -5.82 -2.67
N PRO A 245 -18.38 -4.66 -2.39
CA PRO A 245 -18.04 -3.42 -3.09
C PRO A 245 -16.97 -2.61 -2.35
N PHE A 246 -16.16 -1.86 -3.10
CA PHE A 246 -15.33 -0.74 -2.63
C PHE A 246 -14.49 -1.03 -1.39
N TYR A 247 -14.68 -0.24 -0.32
CA TYR A 247 -13.90 -0.31 0.90
C TYR A 247 -13.94 -1.72 1.51
N ALA A 248 -15.11 -2.35 1.55
CA ALA A 248 -15.28 -3.70 2.07
C ALA A 248 -14.48 -4.74 1.26
N LYS A 249 -14.50 -4.61 -0.08
CA LYS A 249 -13.64 -5.43 -0.96
C LYS A 249 -12.16 -5.17 -0.70
N GLY A 250 -11.79 -3.90 -0.58
CA GLY A 250 -10.42 -3.46 -0.38
C GLY A 250 -9.79 -4.09 0.86
N ILE A 251 -10.45 -3.98 2.01
CA ILE A 251 -9.93 -4.53 3.28
C ILE A 251 -9.84 -6.06 3.28
N VAL A 252 -10.77 -6.75 2.61
CA VAL A 252 -10.74 -8.22 2.51
C VAL A 252 -9.67 -8.68 1.53
N ALA A 253 -9.56 -8.05 0.36
CA ALA A 253 -8.58 -8.41 -0.67
C ALA A 253 -7.15 -8.17 -0.20
N VAL A 254 -6.88 -7.04 0.49
CA VAL A 254 -5.57 -6.78 1.11
C VAL A 254 -5.23 -7.85 2.16
N GLU A 255 -6.14 -8.17 3.08
CA GLU A 255 -5.87 -9.21 4.08
C GLU A 255 -5.73 -10.61 3.49
N SER A 256 -6.50 -10.93 2.44
CA SER A 256 -6.36 -12.20 1.73
C SER A 256 -4.98 -12.32 1.09
N GLY A 257 -4.53 -11.26 0.41
CA GLY A 257 -3.19 -11.20 -0.15
C GLY A 257 -2.10 -11.35 0.90
N ARG A 258 -2.25 -10.69 2.06
CA ARG A 258 -1.33 -10.84 3.19
C ARG A 258 -1.34 -12.25 3.76
N ALA A 259 -2.50 -12.89 3.87
CA ALA A 259 -2.61 -14.25 4.40
C ALA A 259 -1.88 -15.27 3.52
N ASP A 260 -2.05 -15.19 2.20
CA ASP A 260 -1.31 -16.03 1.25
C ASP A 260 0.21 -15.80 1.33
N MET A 261 0.63 -14.54 1.44
CA MET A 261 2.05 -14.20 1.59
C MET A 261 2.63 -14.68 2.93
N ARG A 262 1.85 -14.63 4.03
CA ARG A 262 2.24 -15.24 5.33
C ARG A 262 2.39 -16.75 5.20
N LEU A 263 1.51 -17.42 4.46
CA LEU A 263 1.60 -18.85 4.22
C LEU A 263 2.92 -19.22 3.51
N VAL A 264 3.30 -18.44 2.49
CA VAL A 264 4.60 -18.57 1.80
C VAL A 264 5.77 -18.39 2.78
N GLU A 265 5.76 -17.32 3.59
CA GLU A 265 6.81 -17.08 4.59
C GLU A 265 6.89 -18.22 5.63
N ALA A 266 5.74 -18.75 6.07
CA ALA A 266 5.66 -19.86 7.02
C ALA A 266 6.29 -21.15 6.46
N VAL A 267 6.00 -21.50 5.20
CA VAL A 267 6.60 -22.67 4.55
C VAL A 267 8.11 -22.48 4.34
N ARG A 268 8.55 -21.28 3.93
CA ARG A 268 9.99 -20.95 3.79
C ARG A 268 10.75 -21.04 5.11
N SER A 269 10.07 -20.79 6.23
CA SER A 269 10.64 -20.84 7.57
C SER A 269 10.67 -22.25 8.18
N ALA A 270 10.16 -23.27 7.47
CA ALA A 270 10.23 -24.65 7.92
C ALA A 270 11.70 -25.11 8.10
N PRO A 271 12.02 -25.87 9.15
CA PRO A 271 13.39 -26.25 9.44
C PRO A 271 13.96 -27.19 8.39
N LEU A 272 15.20 -26.93 7.99
CA LEU A 272 15.98 -27.82 7.12
C LEU A 272 16.67 -28.93 7.91
N PRO A 273 16.85 -30.12 7.31
CA PRO A 273 17.75 -31.13 7.88
C PRO A 273 19.15 -30.57 8.07
N ASP A 274 19.82 -30.94 9.17
CA ASP A 274 21.14 -30.39 9.52
C ASP A 274 22.18 -30.59 8.40
N ALA A 275 22.06 -31.67 7.63
CA ALA A 275 22.94 -31.97 6.52
C ALA A 275 22.76 -31.01 5.33
N MET A 276 21.53 -30.56 5.04
CA MET A 276 21.25 -29.56 4.01
C MET A 276 21.60 -28.15 4.49
N ARG A 277 21.33 -27.84 5.76
CA ARG A 277 21.64 -26.52 6.33
C ARG A 277 23.14 -26.20 6.32
N LYS A 278 23.98 -27.21 6.49
CA LYS A 278 25.46 -27.08 6.50
C LYS A 278 26.07 -27.04 5.11
N ASP A 279 25.28 -27.29 4.06
CA ASP A 279 25.72 -27.31 2.67
C ASP A 279 25.03 -26.18 1.89
N ALA A 280 25.78 -25.14 1.56
CA ALA A 280 25.25 -23.95 0.90
C ALA A 280 24.67 -24.25 -0.50
N GLU A 281 25.26 -25.18 -1.23
CA GLU A 281 24.78 -25.56 -2.57
C GLU A 281 23.44 -26.28 -2.44
N LEU A 282 23.35 -27.29 -1.58
CA LEU A 282 22.10 -28.01 -1.34
C LEU A 282 21.00 -27.10 -0.79
N SER A 283 21.35 -26.18 0.10
CA SER A 283 20.40 -25.19 0.61
C SER A 283 19.88 -24.28 -0.50
N ASN A 284 20.74 -23.85 -1.43
CA ASN A 284 20.34 -22.98 -2.54
C ASN A 284 19.43 -23.72 -3.54
N VAL A 285 19.75 -24.97 -3.91
CA VAL A 285 18.87 -25.76 -4.80
C VAL A 285 17.52 -26.00 -4.14
N TYR A 286 17.49 -26.36 -2.84
CA TYR A 286 16.25 -26.54 -2.10
C TYR A 286 15.37 -25.28 -2.11
N TYR A 287 15.94 -24.11 -1.78
CA TYR A 287 15.15 -22.88 -1.77
C TYR A 287 14.72 -22.47 -3.18
N GLY A 288 15.50 -22.76 -4.22
CA GLY A 288 15.11 -22.57 -5.61
C GLY A 288 13.90 -23.41 -6.01
N GLU A 289 13.88 -24.70 -5.69
CA GLU A 289 12.73 -25.58 -5.95
C GLU A 289 11.52 -25.19 -5.09
N LEU A 290 11.74 -24.88 -3.81
CA LEU A 290 10.69 -24.42 -2.92
C LEU A 290 10.04 -23.14 -3.46
N ASP A 291 10.84 -22.19 -3.93
CA ASP A 291 10.32 -20.93 -4.47
C ASP A 291 9.47 -21.14 -5.73
N GLN A 292 9.80 -22.13 -6.57
CA GLN A 292 8.97 -22.54 -7.71
C GLN A 292 7.64 -23.16 -7.26
N LEU A 293 7.69 -24.04 -6.26
CA LEU A 293 6.48 -24.68 -5.70
C LEU A 293 5.54 -23.66 -5.02
N LEU A 294 6.10 -22.63 -4.40
CA LEU A 294 5.34 -21.58 -3.71
C LEU A 294 4.81 -20.50 -4.66
N GLU A 295 5.19 -20.50 -5.94
CA GLU A 295 4.82 -19.45 -6.89
C GLU A 295 3.30 -19.25 -7.06
N PRO A 296 2.45 -20.31 -7.11
CA PRO A 296 1.01 -20.12 -7.19
C PRO A 296 0.44 -19.30 -6.03
N TRP A 297 0.91 -19.54 -4.79
CA TRP A 297 0.50 -18.79 -3.61
C TRP A 297 1.09 -17.37 -3.58
N LYS A 298 2.35 -17.20 -4.01
CA LYS A 298 2.94 -15.86 -4.17
C LYS A 298 2.14 -15.02 -5.15
N SER A 299 1.83 -15.57 -6.32
CA SER A 299 1.09 -14.87 -7.37
C SER A 299 -0.35 -14.59 -6.94
N ARG A 300 -1.05 -15.55 -6.33
CA ARG A 300 -2.38 -15.33 -5.75
C ARG A 300 -2.38 -14.23 -4.68
N GLY A 301 -1.44 -14.30 -3.73
CA GLY A 301 -1.29 -13.32 -2.67
C GLY A 301 -0.99 -11.92 -3.21
N ARG A 302 -0.10 -11.83 -4.21
CA ARG A 302 0.19 -10.57 -4.91
C ARG A 302 -1.06 -10.00 -5.56
N ASP A 303 -1.77 -10.80 -6.34
CA ASP A 303 -2.90 -10.34 -7.13
C ASP A 303 -4.07 -9.90 -6.24
N ALA A 304 -4.34 -10.63 -5.15
CA ALA A 304 -5.33 -10.22 -4.15
C ALA A 304 -4.95 -8.90 -3.45
N ALA A 305 -3.68 -8.76 -3.02
CA ALA A 305 -3.19 -7.52 -2.43
C ALA A 305 -3.32 -6.34 -3.40
N LEU A 306 -2.98 -6.52 -4.68
CA LEU A 306 -3.10 -5.50 -5.72
C LEU A 306 -4.55 -5.06 -5.98
N VAL A 307 -5.50 -6.01 -5.99
CA VAL A 307 -6.94 -5.68 -6.04
C VAL A 307 -7.30 -4.81 -4.85
N GLY A 308 -6.89 -5.21 -3.64
CA GLY A 308 -7.19 -4.46 -2.43
C GLY A 308 -6.60 -3.04 -2.43
N LEU A 309 -5.34 -2.89 -2.87
CA LEU A 309 -4.68 -1.59 -3.04
C LEU A 309 -5.46 -0.69 -4.01
N ARG A 310 -5.95 -1.24 -5.14
CA ARG A 310 -6.77 -0.49 -6.09
C ARG A 310 -8.07 0.02 -5.46
N GLU A 311 -8.79 -0.83 -4.74
CA GLU A 311 -10.05 -0.44 -4.08
C GLU A 311 -9.82 0.63 -2.98
N LEU A 312 -8.80 0.45 -2.13
CA LEU A 312 -8.46 1.41 -1.07
C LEU A 312 -7.98 2.76 -1.63
N SER A 313 -7.26 2.74 -2.77
CA SER A 313 -6.89 3.96 -3.48
C SER A 313 -8.11 4.73 -4.01
N SER A 314 -9.17 4.03 -4.41
CA SER A 314 -10.41 4.63 -4.91
C SER A 314 -11.20 5.30 -3.78
N VAL A 315 -11.10 4.76 -2.57
CA VAL A 315 -11.62 5.40 -1.33
C VAL A 315 -10.78 6.63 -0.94
N GLY A 316 -9.49 6.63 -1.31
CA GLY A 316 -8.54 7.71 -1.05
C GLY A 316 -7.64 7.48 0.17
N VAL A 317 -7.45 6.22 0.61
CA VAL A 317 -6.72 5.88 1.84
C VAL A 317 -5.21 6.15 1.70
N LEU A 318 -4.61 7.00 2.53
CA LEU A 318 -3.15 7.21 2.58
C LEU A 318 -2.45 6.49 3.75
N ARG A 319 -3.17 6.25 4.85
CA ARG A 319 -2.62 5.62 6.05
C ARG A 319 -3.52 4.50 6.52
N ASP A 320 -3.00 3.28 6.45
CA ASP A 320 -3.68 2.08 6.89
C ASP A 320 -2.67 0.96 7.10
N ALA A 321 -2.70 0.33 8.27
CA ALA A 321 -1.75 -0.73 8.62
C ALA A 321 -1.83 -1.95 7.66
N ARG A 322 -2.98 -2.16 7.02
CA ARG A 322 -3.18 -3.24 6.04
C ARG A 322 -2.47 -2.91 4.73
N VAL A 323 -2.56 -1.65 4.28
CA VAL A 323 -1.84 -1.16 3.10
C VAL A 323 -0.34 -1.25 3.33
N ASP A 324 0.16 -0.73 4.46
CA ASP A 324 1.58 -0.78 4.81
C ASP A 324 2.08 -2.23 4.91
N GLY A 325 1.32 -3.10 5.59
CA GLY A 325 1.64 -4.51 5.75
C GLY A 325 1.70 -5.26 4.42
N ALA A 326 0.75 -5.02 3.51
CA ALA A 326 0.74 -5.64 2.19
C ALA A 326 1.88 -5.14 1.30
N ARG A 327 2.14 -3.82 1.25
CA ARG A 327 3.27 -3.26 0.49
C ARG A 327 4.60 -3.80 1.01
N ALA A 328 4.77 -3.91 2.33
CA ALA A 328 5.96 -4.51 2.93
C ALA A 328 6.16 -5.98 2.53
N MET A 329 5.10 -6.80 2.55
CA MET A 329 5.16 -8.20 2.10
C MET A 329 5.47 -8.33 0.61
N LEU A 330 4.82 -7.53 -0.24
CA LEU A 330 5.09 -7.48 -1.67
C LEU A 330 6.56 -7.09 -1.96
N SER A 331 7.07 -6.08 -1.26
CA SER A 331 8.45 -5.61 -1.40
C SER A 331 9.45 -6.71 -1.02
N ARG A 332 9.21 -7.43 0.10
CA ARG A 332 10.07 -8.55 0.54
C ARG A 332 10.03 -9.75 -0.40
N LEU A 333 8.85 -10.19 -0.84
CA LEU A 333 8.71 -11.43 -1.61
C LEU A 333 9.12 -11.30 -3.08
N TYR A 334 9.07 -10.10 -3.64
CA TYR A 334 9.39 -9.85 -5.06
C TYR A 334 10.72 -9.10 -5.28
N GLY A 335 11.56 -9.01 -4.25
CA GLY A 335 13.00 -8.74 -4.37
C GLY A 335 13.41 -7.42 -5.02
N GLY A 336 12.59 -6.37 -5.01
CA GLY A 336 12.88 -5.19 -5.82
C GLY A 336 12.23 -3.87 -5.47
N ARG A 337 11.75 -3.66 -4.22
CA ARG A 337 11.11 -2.41 -3.75
C ARG A 337 10.18 -1.71 -4.77
N ARG A 338 9.51 -2.47 -5.63
CA ARG A 338 8.79 -1.91 -6.79
C ARG A 338 7.56 -1.15 -6.33
N VAL A 339 6.80 -1.76 -5.43
CA VAL A 339 5.57 -1.17 -4.89
C VAL A 339 5.84 0.08 -4.04
N ASP A 340 7.05 0.20 -3.48
CA ASP A 340 7.47 1.30 -2.59
C ASP A 340 8.59 2.18 -3.18
N ALA A 341 8.88 2.10 -4.49
CA ALA A 341 10.01 2.83 -5.06
C ALA A 341 9.83 4.36 -4.99
N LEU A 342 8.58 4.83 -5.05
CA LEU A 342 8.23 6.26 -4.95
C LEU A 342 8.20 6.79 -3.51
N ASP A 343 8.34 5.93 -2.49
CA ASP A 343 8.29 6.34 -1.08
C ASP A 343 9.51 7.18 -0.69
N ALA A 344 10.63 7.01 -1.41
CA ALA A 344 11.83 7.79 -1.19
C ALA A 344 11.83 9.15 -1.89
N LEU A 345 10.82 9.47 -2.71
CA LEU A 345 10.67 10.81 -3.27
C LEU A 345 10.43 11.82 -2.15
N GLU A 346 11.00 12.99 -2.30
CA GLU A 346 10.88 14.07 -1.35
C GLU A 346 9.88 15.10 -1.84
N LEU A 347 9.29 15.83 -0.91
CA LEU A 347 8.30 16.83 -1.24
C LEU A 347 8.46 18.03 -0.32
N PRO A 348 8.07 19.25 -0.74
CA PRO A 348 8.12 20.43 0.11
C PRO A 348 7.47 20.17 1.49
N PRO A 349 8.09 20.63 2.59
CA PRO A 349 7.57 20.38 3.92
C PRO A 349 6.20 21.04 4.10
N LEU A 350 5.30 20.37 4.83
CA LEU A 350 3.99 20.91 5.17
C LEU A 350 4.02 21.46 6.59
N PRO A 351 3.41 22.64 6.84
CA PRO A 351 3.19 23.11 8.21
C PRO A 351 2.33 22.09 8.96
N ALA A 352 2.51 21.94 10.28
CA ALA A 352 1.68 21.04 11.07
C ALA A 352 0.20 21.47 11.00
N ALA A 353 -0.72 20.50 10.89
CA ALA A 353 -2.14 20.78 10.96
C ALA A 353 -2.53 21.18 12.39
N ALA A 354 -3.38 22.21 12.55
CA ALA A 354 -3.90 22.66 13.84
C ALA A 354 -5.44 22.60 13.83
N PRO A 355 -6.04 21.40 13.97
CA PRO A 355 -7.49 21.22 13.83
C PRO A 355 -8.26 21.88 14.99
N ALA A 356 -8.87 23.04 14.72
CA ALA A 356 -9.56 23.83 15.74
C ALA A 356 -11.00 23.36 16.05
N SER A 357 -11.71 22.79 15.06
CA SER A 357 -13.10 22.33 15.21
C SER A 357 -13.20 20.83 15.41
N ALA A 358 -14.33 20.36 15.96
CA ALA A 358 -14.61 18.92 16.13
C ALA A 358 -14.55 18.18 14.78
N ALA A 359 -15.11 18.77 13.71
CA ALA A 359 -15.04 18.19 12.36
C ALA A 359 -13.60 18.01 11.86
N LEU A 360 -12.72 19.01 12.05
CA LEU A 360 -11.31 18.91 11.67
C LEU A 360 -10.55 17.89 12.52
N ARG A 361 -10.85 17.82 13.82
CA ARG A 361 -10.24 16.84 14.73
C ARG A 361 -10.68 15.41 14.40
N LEU A 362 -11.95 15.22 14.05
CA LEU A 362 -12.47 13.95 13.55
C LEU A 362 -11.80 13.55 12.24
N ALA A 363 -11.71 14.47 11.28
CA ALA A 363 -11.03 14.23 10.01
C ALA A 363 -9.57 13.78 10.20
N ALA A 364 -8.88 14.29 11.23
CA ALA A 364 -7.50 13.90 11.54
C ALA A 364 -7.38 12.49 12.17
N ARG A 365 -8.42 12.01 12.86
CA ARG A 365 -8.37 10.74 13.62
C ARG A 365 -9.05 9.57 12.91
N LEU A 366 -10.08 9.84 12.12
CA LEU A 366 -10.86 8.81 11.44
C LEU A 366 -10.07 8.15 10.31
N PRO A 367 -10.31 6.85 10.04
CA PRO A 367 -9.93 6.26 8.76
C PRO A 367 -10.71 6.96 7.62
N THR A 368 -10.09 7.07 6.45
CA THR A 368 -10.56 7.90 5.32
C THR A 368 -12.01 7.60 4.92
N TYR A 369 -12.40 6.32 4.93
CA TYR A 369 -13.76 5.90 4.62
C TYR A 369 -14.80 6.56 5.55
N TYR A 370 -14.55 6.55 6.85
CA TYR A 370 -15.47 7.10 7.85
C TYR A 370 -15.45 8.63 7.84
N ALA A 371 -14.28 9.24 7.61
CA ALA A 371 -14.18 10.69 7.41
C ALA A 371 -15.04 11.14 6.22
N GLY A 372 -15.03 10.39 5.12
CA GLY A 372 -15.86 10.67 3.94
C GLY A 372 -17.37 10.56 4.14
N ARG A 373 -17.80 9.93 5.23
CA ARG A 373 -19.20 9.78 5.62
C ARG A 373 -19.67 10.83 6.62
N LEU A 374 -18.79 11.18 7.56
CA LEU A 374 -19.12 12.01 8.71
C LEU A 374 -18.82 13.49 8.48
N ILE A 375 -17.81 13.79 7.66
CA ILE A 375 -17.45 15.16 7.33
C ILE A 375 -18.23 15.58 6.08
N PRO A 376 -18.94 16.71 6.11
CA PRO A 376 -19.71 17.16 4.97
C PRO A 376 -18.82 17.49 3.76
N ALA A 377 -19.17 16.95 2.58
CA ALA A 377 -18.34 17.06 1.38
C ALA A 377 -18.22 18.50 0.85
N GLU A 378 -19.17 19.37 1.16
CA GLU A 378 -19.12 20.80 0.85
C GLU A 378 -17.96 21.53 1.56
N MET A 379 -17.41 20.95 2.63
CA MET A 379 -16.22 21.50 3.29
C MET A 379 -14.93 21.17 2.52
N ALA A 380 -14.97 20.31 1.50
CA ALA A 380 -13.76 19.79 0.85
C ALA A 380 -12.85 20.87 0.25
N ALA A 381 -13.41 21.99 -0.22
CA ALA A 381 -12.65 23.09 -0.81
C ALA A 381 -11.91 23.95 0.24
N ARG A 382 -12.15 23.74 1.55
CA ARG A 382 -11.53 24.52 2.61
C ARG A 382 -10.06 24.10 2.83
N PRO A 383 -9.09 25.02 2.77
CA PRO A 383 -7.67 24.69 2.95
C PRO A 383 -7.37 23.95 4.26
N GLU A 384 -8.00 24.34 5.36
CA GLU A 384 -7.78 23.72 6.67
C GLU A 384 -8.20 22.24 6.72
N LEU A 385 -9.26 21.88 6.00
CA LEU A 385 -9.70 20.48 5.90
C LEU A 385 -8.79 19.68 4.96
N LEU A 386 -8.41 20.24 3.81
CA LEU A 386 -7.46 19.61 2.89
C LEU A 386 -6.12 19.36 3.56
N ARG A 387 -5.65 20.31 4.39
CA ARG A 387 -4.42 20.13 5.15
C ARG A 387 -4.52 18.94 6.10
N VAL A 388 -5.64 18.77 6.79
CA VAL A 388 -5.87 17.59 7.65
C VAL A 388 -5.93 16.30 6.82
N PHE A 389 -6.62 16.32 5.68
CA PHE A 389 -6.72 15.15 4.80
C PHE A 389 -5.40 14.74 4.15
N LEU A 390 -4.36 15.58 4.13
CA LEU A 390 -3.04 15.15 3.67
C LEU A 390 -2.43 14.04 4.53
N ASP A 391 -2.83 13.94 5.80
CA ASP A 391 -2.24 12.95 6.72
C ASP A 391 -2.93 11.58 6.62
N ARG A 392 -4.20 11.51 6.18
CA ARG A 392 -5.00 10.27 6.12
C ARG A 392 -5.54 9.94 4.73
N GLY A 393 -5.68 10.94 3.87
CA GLY A 393 -6.20 10.86 2.52
C GLY A 393 -7.52 11.59 2.32
N VAL A 394 -7.80 11.99 1.07
CA VAL A 394 -9.01 12.74 0.70
C VAL A 394 -10.11 11.74 0.33
N PRO A 395 -11.23 11.68 1.08
CA PRO A 395 -12.26 10.67 0.84
C PRO A 395 -12.95 10.81 -0.53
N LEU A 396 -13.41 9.68 -1.09
CA LEU A 396 -14.09 9.62 -2.39
C LEU A 396 -15.15 10.72 -2.60
N GLN A 397 -16.05 10.93 -1.64
CA GLN A 397 -17.12 11.93 -1.73
C GLN A 397 -16.56 13.38 -1.76
N HIS A 398 -15.47 13.64 -1.05
CA HIS A 398 -14.82 14.95 -1.05
C HIS A 398 -14.08 15.18 -2.36
N ARG A 399 -13.43 14.15 -2.92
CA ARG A 399 -12.81 14.22 -4.25
C ARG A 399 -13.84 14.47 -5.35
N ALA A 400 -15.04 13.91 -5.22
CA ALA A 400 -16.15 14.21 -6.12
C ALA A 400 -16.60 15.68 -6.02
N ALA A 401 -16.81 16.19 -4.81
CA ALA A 401 -17.18 17.60 -4.59
C ALA A 401 -16.12 18.57 -5.13
N LEU A 402 -14.84 18.23 -4.99
CA LEU A 402 -13.71 19.05 -5.47
C LEU A 402 -13.65 19.21 -6.99
N ARG A 403 -14.29 18.34 -7.78
CA ARG A 403 -14.25 18.43 -9.26
C ARG A 403 -14.93 19.67 -9.80
N SER A 404 -16.02 20.08 -9.15
CA SER A 404 -16.82 21.23 -9.55
C SER A 404 -16.63 22.43 -8.62
N ALA A 405 -15.75 22.32 -7.61
CA ALA A 405 -15.53 23.38 -6.65
C ALA A 405 -14.57 24.43 -7.19
N GLU A 406 -14.86 25.70 -6.91
CA GLU A 406 -13.87 26.76 -7.06
C GLU A 406 -12.84 26.67 -5.94
N LEU A 407 -11.57 26.42 -6.30
CA LEU A 407 -10.49 26.28 -5.33
C LEU A 407 -9.65 27.55 -5.26
N SER A 408 -9.45 28.03 -4.04
CA SER A 408 -8.41 29.03 -3.75
C SER A 408 -7.03 28.49 -4.16
N PRO A 409 -6.03 29.37 -4.40
CA PRO A 409 -4.68 28.93 -4.74
C PRO A 409 -4.08 27.94 -3.71
N GLU A 410 -4.33 28.19 -2.42
CA GLU A 410 -3.87 27.31 -1.34
C GLU A 410 -4.58 25.96 -1.36
N ALA A 411 -5.91 25.93 -1.47
CA ALA A 411 -6.68 24.69 -1.57
C ALA A 411 -6.25 23.87 -2.79
N ARG A 412 -5.99 24.53 -3.92
CA ARG A 412 -5.51 23.90 -5.15
C ARG A 412 -4.14 23.24 -4.95
N GLN A 413 -3.21 23.93 -4.30
CA GLN A 413 -1.89 23.39 -3.99
C GLN A 413 -1.97 22.20 -3.01
N LEU A 414 -2.76 22.32 -1.94
CA LEU A 414 -2.96 21.25 -0.96
C LEU A 414 -3.62 20.02 -1.60
N TYR A 415 -4.62 20.23 -2.46
CA TYR A 415 -5.27 19.13 -3.15
C TYR A 415 -4.33 18.45 -4.15
N ALA A 416 -3.57 19.23 -4.95
CA ALA A 416 -2.55 18.67 -5.85
C ALA A 416 -1.50 17.85 -5.09
N ARG A 417 -1.08 18.32 -3.91
CA ARG A 417 -0.21 17.55 -3.02
C ARG A 417 -0.88 16.25 -2.56
N ALA A 418 -2.15 16.26 -2.20
CA ALA A 418 -2.86 15.06 -1.80
C ALA A 418 -2.99 14.04 -2.94
N ARG A 419 -3.15 14.51 -4.18
CA ARG A 419 -3.09 13.67 -5.38
C ARG A 419 -1.71 13.05 -5.53
N LEU A 420 -0.63 13.83 -5.41
CA LEU A 420 0.74 13.31 -5.47
C LEU A 420 1.00 12.20 -4.44
N GLU A 421 0.59 12.38 -3.18
CA GLU A 421 0.75 11.35 -2.15
C GLU A 421 -0.02 10.06 -2.51
N LEU A 422 -1.24 10.18 -3.03
CA LEU A 422 -2.04 9.03 -3.46
C LEU A 422 -1.40 8.32 -4.67
N GLY A 423 -0.92 9.10 -5.64
CA GLY A 423 -0.20 8.63 -6.82
C GLY A 423 1.07 7.87 -6.46
N ARG A 424 1.86 8.37 -5.49
CA ARG A 424 3.06 7.72 -5.00
C ARG A 424 2.78 6.40 -4.30
N LEU A 425 1.78 6.39 -3.40
CA LEU A 425 1.44 5.22 -2.59
C LEU A 425 0.95 4.05 -3.44
N TYR A 426 0.15 4.34 -4.48
CA TYR A 426 -0.55 3.33 -5.29
C TYR A 426 -0.09 3.25 -6.75
N TRP A 427 0.95 3.98 -7.13
CA TRP A 427 1.42 4.08 -8.52
C TRP A 427 0.34 4.52 -9.50
N ARG A 428 -0.45 5.53 -9.13
CA ARG A 428 -1.60 5.97 -9.92
C ARG A 428 -1.25 7.16 -10.81
N ALA A 429 -0.94 6.89 -12.07
CA ALA A 429 -0.63 7.95 -13.04
C ALA A 429 -1.72 9.03 -13.17
N VAL A 430 -3.00 8.64 -13.03
CA VAL A 430 -4.11 9.59 -13.05
C VAL A 430 -4.01 10.64 -11.94
N ASP A 431 -3.45 10.30 -10.78
CA ASP A 431 -3.27 11.26 -9.70
C ASP A 431 -2.21 12.31 -10.03
N PHE A 432 -1.16 11.94 -10.75
CA PHE A 432 -0.14 12.88 -11.24
C PHE A 432 -0.69 13.80 -12.34
N ASP A 433 -1.54 13.28 -13.23
CA ASP A 433 -2.26 14.11 -14.23
C ASP A 433 -3.21 15.11 -13.55
N GLN A 434 -3.95 14.67 -12.53
CA GLN A 434 -4.85 15.57 -11.78
C GLN A 434 -4.07 16.62 -10.98
N ALA A 435 -2.93 16.27 -10.38
CA ALA A 435 -2.02 17.25 -9.76
C ALA A 435 -1.47 18.25 -10.78
N THR A 436 -1.11 17.78 -11.98
CA THR A 436 -0.65 18.61 -13.09
C THR A 436 -1.74 19.59 -13.52
N ALA A 437 -2.97 19.13 -13.73
CA ALA A 437 -4.11 19.97 -14.08
C ALA A 437 -4.33 21.10 -13.06
N LEU A 438 -4.30 20.76 -11.77
CA LEU A 438 -4.46 21.72 -10.67
C LEU A 438 -3.33 22.75 -10.65
N LEU A 439 -2.07 22.35 -10.83
CA LEU A 439 -0.92 23.26 -10.68
C LEU A 439 -0.56 24.02 -11.96
N ALA A 440 -0.98 23.52 -13.12
CA ALA A 440 -0.84 24.19 -14.41
C ALA A 440 -1.91 25.27 -14.61
N ALA A 441 -3.14 25.03 -14.13
CA ALA A 441 -4.23 26.01 -14.19
C ALA A 441 -3.95 27.22 -13.29
N ARG A 442 -3.52 28.34 -13.88
CA ARG A 442 -3.19 29.58 -13.17
C ARG A 442 -3.77 30.81 -13.87
N PRO A 443 -4.11 31.87 -13.12
CA PRO A 443 -4.42 33.17 -13.70
C PRO A 443 -3.23 33.68 -14.53
N GLU A 444 -3.52 34.28 -15.68
CA GLU A 444 -2.50 34.88 -16.54
C GLU A 444 -1.70 35.94 -15.77
N GLY A 445 -0.37 35.93 -15.93
CA GLY A 445 0.53 36.88 -15.27
C GLY A 445 0.86 36.61 -13.78
N ALA A 446 0.24 35.63 -13.12
CA ALA A 446 0.60 35.28 -11.74
C ALA A 446 1.88 34.41 -11.69
N ALA A 447 2.85 34.77 -10.84
CA ALA A 447 4.03 33.93 -10.59
C ALA A 447 3.65 32.66 -9.82
N ARG A 448 4.36 31.54 -10.07
CA ARG A 448 4.08 30.27 -9.37
C ARG A 448 4.87 30.28 -8.06
N PRO A 449 4.24 29.99 -6.91
CA PRO A 449 5.01 29.77 -5.68
C PRO A 449 6.06 28.67 -5.87
N PRO A 450 7.25 28.76 -5.25
CA PRO A 450 8.29 27.74 -5.37
C PRO A 450 7.80 26.33 -5.03
N GLU A 451 6.92 26.20 -4.03
CA GLU A 451 6.30 24.94 -3.60
C GLU A 451 5.46 24.34 -4.73
N ALA A 452 4.55 25.13 -5.30
CA ALA A 452 3.70 24.70 -6.40
C ALA A 452 4.54 24.37 -7.66
N THR A 453 5.67 25.06 -7.85
CA THR A 453 6.61 24.80 -8.96
C THR A 453 7.29 23.44 -8.79
N MET A 454 7.80 23.14 -7.60
CA MET A 454 8.39 21.83 -7.28
C MET A 454 7.36 20.70 -7.42
N LEU A 455 6.14 20.88 -6.88
CA LEU A 455 5.08 19.87 -6.98
C LEU A 455 4.66 19.61 -8.43
N LEU A 456 4.57 20.65 -9.26
CA LEU A 456 4.25 20.48 -10.69
C LEU A 456 5.38 19.76 -11.41
N ALA A 457 6.64 20.12 -11.14
CA ALA A 457 7.79 19.46 -11.76
C ALA A 457 7.80 17.96 -11.47
N LEU A 458 7.51 17.57 -10.22
CA LEU A 458 7.40 16.17 -9.86
C LEU A 458 6.20 15.48 -10.53
N ALA A 459 5.03 16.13 -10.57
CA ALA A 459 3.85 15.59 -11.23
C ALA A 459 4.11 15.31 -12.72
N LEU A 460 4.78 16.23 -13.42
CA LEU A 460 5.19 16.06 -14.82
C LEU A 460 6.16 14.89 -15.01
N GLY A 461 7.14 14.71 -14.12
CA GLY A 461 8.07 13.59 -14.23
C GLY A 461 7.46 12.21 -13.98
N LEU A 462 6.30 12.14 -13.31
CA LEU A 462 5.64 10.90 -12.92
C LEU A 462 4.39 10.56 -13.74
N ARG A 463 3.75 11.51 -14.42
CA ARG A 463 2.42 11.34 -15.06
C ARG A 463 2.34 10.27 -16.15
N ASN A 464 3.46 9.97 -16.78
CA ASN A 464 3.57 8.92 -17.80
C ASN A 464 3.87 7.54 -17.21
N GLY A 465 3.94 7.44 -15.87
CA GLY A 465 4.16 6.21 -15.13
C GLY A 465 3.06 5.16 -15.29
N PRO A 466 3.20 4.03 -14.57
CA PRO A 466 2.18 2.99 -14.51
C PRO A 466 0.79 3.52 -14.13
N GLU A 467 -0.25 2.86 -14.66
CA GLU A 467 -1.64 3.20 -14.32
C GLU A 467 -1.97 2.89 -12.86
N ASP A 468 -1.42 1.78 -12.34
CA ASP A 468 -1.58 1.34 -10.96
C ASP A 468 -0.40 0.46 -10.50
N ALA A 469 -0.42 0.11 -9.21
CA ALA A 469 0.55 -0.81 -8.60
C ALA A 469 0.55 -2.20 -9.27
N ALA A 470 -0.57 -2.64 -9.87
CA ALA A 470 -0.62 -3.95 -10.50
C ALA A 470 0.21 -3.96 -11.78
N LEU A 471 0.09 -2.91 -12.59
CA LEU A 471 0.92 -2.72 -13.76
C LEU A 471 2.40 -2.65 -13.39
N MET A 472 2.73 -1.89 -12.34
CA MET A 472 4.10 -1.77 -11.83
C MET A 472 4.67 -3.12 -11.36
N MET A 473 3.86 -3.96 -10.72
CA MET A 473 4.31 -5.26 -10.20
C MET A 473 4.38 -6.35 -11.28
N ARG A 474 3.52 -6.32 -12.30
CA ARG A 474 3.38 -7.39 -13.32
C ARG A 474 4.27 -7.19 -14.55
N ARG A 475 4.55 -5.97 -15.00
CA ARG A 475 5.22 -5.70 -16.30
C ARG A 475 6.76 -5.60 -16.24
N ALA A 476 7.44 -6.42 -15.45
CA ALA A 476 8.90 -6.50 -15.60
C ALA A 476 9.26 -7.26 -16.89
N PRO A 477 10.23 -6.76 -17.70
CA PRO A 477 11.21 -5.71 -17.38
C PRO A 477 10.79 -4.28 -17.75
N LEU A 478 11.41 -3.31 -17.08
CA LEU A 478 11.15 -1.85 -17.01
C LEU A 478 11.22 -1.06 -18.32
N THR A 479 11.40 -1.70 -19.48
CA THR A 479 11.35 -1.01 -20.78
C THR A 479 9.94 -0.45 -20.99
N GLY A 480 9.79 0.87 -20.82
CA GLY A 480 8.53 1.56 -21.09
C GLY A 480 7.64 1.84 -19.89
N LEU A 481 8.20 2.06 -18.68
CA LEU A 481 7.42 2.65 -17.58
C LEU A 481 6.86 4.04 -17.92
N GLY A 482 7.35 4.69 -18.98
CA GLY A 482 6.96 6.04 -19.40
C GLY A 482 7.47 7.16 -18.48
N LEU A 483 8.06 6.81 -17.33
CA LEU A 483 8.74 7.72 -16.42
C LEU A 483 10.02 8.29 -17.05
N GLY A 484 10.43 9.48 -16.60
CA GLY A 484 11.75 10.04 -16.92
C GLY A 484 11.73 11.32 -17.76
N ASP A 485 10.59 12.00 -17.89
CA ASP A 485 10.59 13.39 -18.31
C ASP A 485 11.05 14.26 -17.14
N LEU A 486 12.35 14.53 -17.09
CA LEU A 486 12.99 15.23 -15.98
C LEU A 486 13.14 16.74 -16.22
N ALA A 487 12.65 17.26 -17.35
CA ALA A 487 12.92 18.64 -17.77
C ALA A 487 12.50 19.68 -16.72
N ALA A 488 11.30 19.52 -16.15
CA ALA A 488 10.78 20.41 -15.11
C ALA A 488 11.59 20.34 -13.80
N LEU A 489 12.02 19.14 -13.40
CA LEU A 489 12.83 18.95 -12.17
C LEU A 489 14.24 19.50 -12.37
N ASP A 490 14.86 19.25 -13.53
CA ASP A 490 16.17 19.78 -13.90
C ASP A 490 16.13 21.31 -13.96
N TRP A 491 15.02 21.91 -14.40
CA TRP A 491 14.80 23.35 -14.33
C TRP A 491 14.78 23.86 -12.88
N VAL A 492 13.99 23.24 -11.99
CA VAL A 492 13.91 23.67 -10.57
C VAL A 492 15.26 23.53 -9.87
N ALA A 493 16.02 22.48 -10.17
CA ALA A 493 17.34 22.24 -9.60
C ALA A 493 18.38 23.31 -10.00
N ARG A 494 18.25 23.90 -11.20
CA ARG A 494 19.29 24.74 -11.80
C ARG A 494 18.89 26.17 -12.11
N ALA A 495 17.63 26.53 -11.86
CA ALA A 495 17.12 27.88 -12.07
C ALA A 495 17.97 28.95 -11.37
N LYS A 496 17.98 30.14 -11.97
CA LYS A 496 18.65 31.34 -11.43
C LYS A 496 17.62 32.48 -11.36
N PRO A 497 17.33 33.04 -10.17
CA PRO A 497 17.85 32.69 -8.85
C PRO A 497 17.49 31.25 -8.42
N ALA A 498 18.30 30.67 -7.53
CA ALA A 498 18.13 29.29 -7.09
C ALA A 498 16.80 29.10 -6.34
N SER A 499 16.07 28.04 -6.66
CA SER A 499 14.87 27.62 -5.92
C SER A 499 15.26 27.14 -4.52
N PRO A 500 14.45 27.42 -3.48
CA PRO A 500 14.63 26.80 -2.15
C PRO A 500 14.51 25.27 -2.19
N TYR A 501 13.92 24.71 -3.26
CA TYR A 501 13.73 23.28 -3.46
C TYR A 501 14.72 22.67 -4.46
N ALA A 502 15.80 23.38 -4.82
CA ALA A 502 16.76 22.91 -5.83
C ALA A 502 17.36 21.54 -5.49
N GLY A 503 17.77 21.32 -4.24
CA GLY A 503 18.33 20.04 -3.80
C GLY A 503 17.32 18.89 -3.81
N ILE A 504 16.06 19.16 -3.43
CA ILE A 504 14.97 18.19 -3.51
C ILE A 504 14.70 17.81 -4.97
N ALA A 505 14.61 18.80 -5.86
CA ALA A 505 14.37 18.57 -7.29
C ALA A 505 15.48 17.72 -7.93
N ALA A 506 16.76 18.01 -7.62
CA ALA A 506 17.89 17.23 -8.10
C ALA A 506 17.85 15.79 -7.59
N TYR A 507 17.51 15.59 -6.31
CA TYR A 507 17.40 14.26 -5.70
C TYR A 507 16.27 13.44 -6.34
N ASP A 508 15.08 14.03 -6.50
CA ASP A 508 13.93 13.36 -7.10
C ASP A 508 14.16 13.05 -8.58
N ALA A 509 14.80 13.95 -9.33
CA ALA A 509 15.20 13.68 -10.72
C ALA A 509 16.14 12.48 -10.82
N ALA A 510 17.15 12.40 -9.94
CA ALA A 510 18.07 11.27 -9.86
C ALA A 510 17.35 9.97 -9.49
N LEU A 511 16.42 10.02 -8.53
CA LEU A 511 15.64 8.86 -8.09
C LEU A 511 14.68 8.35 -9.17
N ILE A 512 13.95 9.23 -9.84
CA ILE A 512 13.07 8.85 -10.96
C ILE A 512 13.90 8.23 -12.08
N LYS A 513 15.07 8.80 -12.40
CA LYS A 513 15.98 8.19 -13.36
C LYS A 513 16.42 6.79 -12.92
N GLN A 514 16.86 6.63 -11.67
CA GLN A 514 17.24 5.32 -11.13
C GLN A 514 16.11 4.28 -11.25
N ILE A 515 14.87 4.67 -10.94
CA ILE A 515 13.68 3.80 -11.03
C ILE A 515 13.36 3.45 -12.49
N ALA A 516 13.53 4.40 -13.40
CA ALA A 516 13.26 4.25 -14.83
C ALA A 516 14.40 3.56 -15.60
N ALA A 517 15.40 3.00 -14.91
CA ALA A 517 16.53 2.33 -15.54
C ALA A 517 16.04 1.18 -16.46
N PRO A 518 16.42 1.20 -17.76
CA PRO A 518 16.09 0.10 -18.65
C PRO A 518 16.78 -1.19 -18.18
N GLN A 519 16.22 -2.34 -18.54
CA GLN A 519 16.89 -3.61 -18.27
C GLN A 519 18.22 -3.66 -19.03
N GLY A 520 19.30 -4.04 -18.35
CA GLY A 520 20.63 -4.04 -18.95
C GLY A 520 21.17 -2.63 -19.24
N ALA A 521 20.67 -1.60 -18.53
CA ALA A 521 21.20 -0.24 -18.60
C ALA A 521 22.72 -0.26 -18.53
N ASP A 522 23.35 0.37 -19.52
CA ASP A 522 24.80 0.37 -19.67
C ASP A 522 25.50 1.16 -18.54
N PRO A 523 26.82 0.99 -18.36
CA PRO A 523 27.58 1.71 -17.34
C PRO A 523 27.47 3.24 -17.40
N SER A 524 27.23 3.82 -18.58
CA SER A 524 27.11 5.28 -18.75
C SER A 524 25.77 5.80 -18.20
N TYR A 525 24.69 5.01 -18.32
CA TYR A 525 23.41 5.32 -17.70
C TYR A 525 23.56 5.45 -16.18
N TRP A 526 24.23 4.48 -15.56
CA TRP A 526 24.46 4.48 -14.11
C TRP A 526 25.43 5.56 -13.66
N ALA A 527 26.40 5.94 -14.50
CA ALA A 527 27.26 7.09 -14.25
C ALA A 527 26.47 8.41 -14.23
N ASP A 528 25.48 8.59 -15.12
CA ASP A 528 24.58 9.76 -15.09
C ASP A 528 23.69 9.77 -13.84
N VAL A 529 23.13 8.61 -13.46
CA VAL A 529 22.37 8.48 -12.19
C VAL A 529 23.24 8.89 -10.99
N ALA A 530 24.49 8.41 -10.92
CA ALA A 530 25.41 8.76 -9.85
C ALA A 530 25.75 10.26 -9.86
N ALA A 531 26.01 10.85 -11.04
CA ALA A 531 26.30 12.27 -11.18
C ALA A 531 25.14 13.15 -10.67
N ARG A 532 23.90 12.80 -10.99
CA ARG A 532 22.70 13.50 -10.52
C ARG A 532 22.54 13.40 -8.99
N PHE A 533 22.80 12.25 -8.39
CA PHE A 533 22.78 12.14 -6.92
C PHE A 533 23.90 12.95 -6.25
N ARG A 534 25.08 13.06 -6.86
CA ARG A 534 26.17 13.92 -6.35
C ARG A 534 25.82 15.41 -6.46
N GLU A 535 25.15 15.82 -7.54
CA GLU A 535 24.60 17.18 -7.66
C GLU A 535 23.59 17.45 -6.53
N ALA A 536 22.66 16.53 -6.30
CA ALA A 536 21.71 16.63 -5.20
C ALA A 536 22.41 16.73 -3.84
N GLN A 537 23.41 15.87 -3.58
CA GLN A 537 24.21 15.89 -2.35
C GLN A 537 24.83 17.27 -2.09
N ALA A 538 25.36 17.93 -3.14
CA ALA A 538 25.98 19.25 -3.02
C ALA A 538 24.97 20.37 -2.68
N LEU A 539 23.69 20.17 -2.99
CA LEU A 539 22.60 21.12 -2.74
C LEU A 539 21.83 20.83 -1.45
N LEU A 540 22.03 19.66 -0.84
CA LEU A 540 21.27 19.15 0.30
C LEU A 540 22.08 19.22 1.60
N ALA A 541 21.37 19.09 2.72
CA ALA A 541 21.96 18.97 4.05
C ALA A 541 21.35 17.79 4.83
N GLY A 542 22.03 17.38 5.90
CA GLY A 542 21.50 16.41 6.86
C GLY A 542 21.31 15.00 6.28
N PRO A 543 20.30 14.23 6.76
CA PRO A 543 20.09 12.85 6.35
C PRO A 543 19.87 12.66 4.84
N LEU A 544 19.25 13.64 4.18
CA LEU A 544 18.93 13.52 2.76
C LEU A 544 20.20 13.67 1.88
N ALA A 545 21.16 14.51 2.28
CA ALA A 545 22.46 14.59 1.61
C ALA A 545 23.23 13.26 1.72
N LYS A 546 23.17 12.61 2.89
CA LYS A 546 23.77 11.28 3.10
C LYS A 546 23.09 10.21 2.25
N ALA A 547 21.75 10.22 2.17
CA ALA A 547 21.01 9.31 1.31
C ALA A 547 21.37 9.49 -0.16
N ALA A 548 21.56 10.74 -0.62
CA ALA A 548 22.02 11.04 -1.98
C ALA A 548 23.42 10.46 -2.22
N GLU A 549 24.36 10.63 -1.28
CA GLU A 549 25.69 10.05 -1.36
C GLU A 549 25.68 8.52 -1.45
N GLU A 550 24.92 7.85 -0.57
CA GLU A 550 24.78 6.40 -0.55
C GLU A 550 24.21 5.87 -1.87
N ARG A 551 23.21 6.56 -2.43
CA ARG A 551 22.62 6.20 -3.73
C ARG A 551 23.57 6.46 -4.90
N ALA A 552 24.38 7.52 -4.86
CA ALA A 552 25.41 7.75 -5.87
C ALA A 552 26.42 6.59 -5.90
N ARG A 553 26.92 6.17 -4.72
CA ARG A 553 27.84 5.03 -4.58
C ARG A 553 27.21 3.72 -5.09
N ALA A 554 25.95 3.47 -4.74
CA ALA A 554 25.23 2.29 -5.21
C ALA A 554 25.07 2.29 -6.74
N ALA A 555 24.76 3.44 -7.37
CA ALA A 555 24.71 3.55 -8.83
C ALA A 555 26.08 3.29 -9.47
N GLU A 556 27.18 3.77 -8.88
CA GLU A 556 28.54 3.49 -9.34
C GLU A 556 28.92 2.00 -9.22
N GLU A 557 28.49 1.33 -8.16
CA GLU A 557 28.66 -0.11 -7.98
C GLU A 557 27.91 -0.91 -9.04
N ILE A 558 26.65 -0.55 -9.31
CA ILE A 558 25.86 -1.18 -10.38
C ILE A 558 26.52 -0.94 -11.74
N GLY A 559 26.94 0.29 -12.02
CA GLY A 559 27.63 0.64 -13.26
C GLY A 559 28.97 -0.10 -13.44
N ARG A 560 29.67 -0.44 -12.36
CA ARG A 560 30.88 -1.28 -12.40
C ARG A 560 30.55 -2.75 -12.64
N ALA A 561 29.48 -3.27 -12.03
CA ALA A 561 29.03 -4.65 -12.22
C ALA A 561 28.43 -4.91 -13.61
N ALA A 562 27.97 -3.87 -14.30
CA ALA A 562 27.44 -3.92 -15.67
C ALA A 562 28.52 -3.84 -16.77
N ARG A 563 29.80 -3.67 -16.40
CA ARG A 563 30.95 -3.77 -17.32
C ARG A 563 31.40 -5.22 -17.42
#